data_AF-A0A1B8ZB39-F1
#
_entry.id   AF-A0A1B8ZB39-F1
#
_cell.length_a   1.000
_cell.length_b   1.000
_cell.length_c   1.000
_cell.angle_alpha   90.00
_cell.angle_beta   90.00
_cell.angle_gamma   90.00
#
_symmetry.space_group_name_H-M   'P 1'
#
loop_
_entity.id
_entity.type
_entity.pdbx_description
1 polymer ?
#
loop_
_entity_poly.entity_id
_entity_poly.type
_entity_poly.pdbx_seq_one_letter_code
_entity_poly.pdbx_strand_id
1 'polypeptide(L)' 'MVNWNLIRSNGGNISSRDIRKSIVSFMTKHHPCSIVNSIEKKYNAYRIQLMNGLSLIFDAEGRYVKTDKLL' A
#
# COMPACT_ATOMS: atom_id res chain seq x y z
N MET A 1 -12.72 -1.43 -9.91
CA MET A 1 -11.76 -2.40 -9.32
C MET A 1 -10.42 -1.70 -9.14
N VAL A 2 -9.77 -1.87 -8.00
CA VAL A 2 -8.49 -1.21 -7.69
C VAL A 2 -7.33 -1.88 -8.45
N ASN A 3 -6.42 -1.09 -9.02
CA ASN A 3 -5.30 -1.59 -9.82
C ASN A 3 -4.05 -1.90 -8.97
N TRP A 4 -3.89 -3.16 -8.56
CA TRP A 4 -2.74 -3.63 -7.79
C TRP A 4 -1.42 -3.68 -8.59
N ASN A 5 -1.45 -3.57 -9.92
CA ASN A 5 -0.23 -3.55 -10.74
C ASN A 5 0.59 -2.26 -10.57
N LEU A 6 0.00 -1.23 -9.96
CA LEU A 6 0.72 -0.02 -9.54
C LEU A 6 1.78 -0.33 -8.48
N ILE A 7 1.59 -1.39 -7.69
CA ILE A 7 2.57 -1.91 -6.74
C ILE A 7 3.51 -2.86 -7.47
N ARG A 8 4.62 -2.32 -7.96
CA ARG A 8 5.63 -3.04 -8.73
C ARG A 8 7.03 -2.59 -8.37
N SER A 9 7.94 -3.55 -8.32
CA SER A 9 9.37 -3.30 -8.14
C SER A 9 9.89 -2.35 -9.23
N ASN A 10 10.81 -1.47 -8.85
CA ASN A 10 11.45 -0.49 -9.74
C ASN A 10 12.90 -0.90 -10.06
N GLY A 11 13.15 -2.19 -10.29
CA GLY A 11 14.50 -2.73 -10.50
C GLY A 11 15.27 -3.00 -9.21
N GLY A 12 14.59 -3.06 -8.06
CA GLY A 12 15.20 -3.48 -6.79
C GLY A 12 15.21 -5.00 -6.61
N ASN A 13 15.88 -5.47 -5.56
CA ASN A 13 16.03 -6.91 -5.25
C ASN A 13 14.75 -7.60 -4.77
N ILE A 14 13.70 -6.83 -4.46
CA ILE A 14 12.42 -7.37 -3.96
C ILE A 14 11.45 -7.52 -5.13
N SER A 15 10.79 -8.68 -5.21
CA SER A 15 9.83 -8.94 -6.27
C SER A 15 8.54 -8.12 -6.07
N SER A 16 7.87 -7.76 -7.17
CA SER A 16 6.56 -7.10 -7.11
C SER A 16 5.51 -7.91 -6.32
N ARG A 17 5.65 -9.24 -6.29
CA ARG A 17 4.78 -10.13 -5.51
C ARG A 17 5.03 -9.96 -4.01
N ASP A 18 6.28 -9.88 -3.59
CA ASP A 18 6.65 -9.75 -2.17
C ASP A 18 6.27 -8.38 -1.61
N ILE A 19 6.44 -7.31 -2.39
CA ILE A 19 5.98 -5.96 -2.02
C ILE A 19 4.47 -5.98 -1.75
N ARG A 20 3.67 -6.54 -2.67
CA ARG A 20 2.22 -6.66 -2.50
C ARG A 20 1.85 -7.52 -1.30
N LYS A 21 2.54 -8.64 -1.09
CA LYS A 21 2.31 -9.53 0.05
C LYS A 21 2.57 -8.81 1.37
N SER A 22 3.64 -8.02 1.48
CA SER A 22 3.96 -7.20 2.65
C SER A 22 2.83 -6.22 2.98
N ILE A 23 2.40 -5.45 1.97
CA ILE A 23 1.34 -4.45 2.11
C ILE A 23 0.01 -5.10 2.54
N VAL A 24 -0.42 -6.16 1.85
CA VAL A 24 -1.65 -6.88 2.18
C VAL A 24 -1.58 -7.48 3.58
N SER A 25 -0.44 -8.07 3.97
CA SER A 25 -0.26 -8.64 5.30
C SER A 25 -0.40 -7.60 6.41
N PHE A 26 0.21 -6.41 6.22
CA PHE A 26 0.04 -5.30 7.15
C PHE A 26 -1.44 -4.88 7.27
N MET A 27 -2.11 -4.72 6.13
CA MET A 27 -3.52 -4.31 6.10
C MET A 27 -4.43 -5.34 6.78
N THR A 28 -4.28 -6.62 6.49
CA THR A 28 -5.08 -7.68 7.12
C THR A 28 -4.87 -7.74 8.63
N LYS A 29 -3.65 -7.45 9.12
CA LYS A 29 -3.33 -7.47 10.55
C LYS A 29 -3.82 -6.24 11.31
N HIS A 30 -3.67 -5.05 10.73
CA HIS A 30 -3.88 -3.77 11.44
C HIS A 30 -5.18 -3.06 11.06
N HIS A 31 -5.72 -3.35 9.88
CA HIS A 31 -6.93 -2.75 9.33
C HIS A 31 -7.88 -3.83 8.78
N PRO A 32 -8.28 -4.82 9.61
CA PRO A 32 -9.18 -5.88 9.19
C PRO A 32 -10.48 -5.28 8.64
N CYS A 33 -11.08 -5.97 7.66
CA CYS A 33 -12.33 -5.57 7.00
C CYS A 33 -12.29 -4.20 6.29
N SER A 34 -11.12 -3.55 6.17
CA SER A 34 -11.01 -2.29 5.43
C SER A 34 -11.04 -2.53 3.92
N ILE A 35 -11.79 -1.70 3.22
CA ILE A 35 -11.88 -1.75 1.76
C ILE A 35 -10.91 -0.73 1.16
N VAL A 36 -10.11 -1.16 0.19
CA VAL A 36 -9.22 -0.26 -0.56
C VAL A 36 -10.06 0.58 -1.53
N ASN A 37 -9.99 1.89 -1.38
CA ASN A 37 -10.59 2.87 -2.28
C ASN A 37 -9.69 3.11 -3.50
N SER A 38 -8.40 3.39 -3.27
CA SER A 38 -7.44 3.67 -4.34
C SER A 38 -6.01 3.29 -3.96
N ILE A 39 -5.17 3.11 -4.98
CA ILE A 39 -3.73 2.89 -4.85
C ILE A 39 -3.04 3.93 -5.72
N GLU A 40 -2.07 4.63 -5.12
CA GLU A 40 -1.23 5.58 -5.82
C GLU A 40 0.24 5.21 -5.60
N LYS A 41 1.05 5.32 -6.66
CA LYS A 41 2.52 5.27 -6.56
C LYS A 41 3.04 6.69 -6.75
N LYS A 42 3.70 7.24 -5.72
CA LYS A 42 4.32 8.56 -5.79
C LYS A 42 5.78 8.45 -5.37
N TYR A 43 6.69 8.78 -6.28
CA TYR A 43 8.13 8.58 -6.12
C TYR A 43 8.44 7.14 -5.66
N ASN A 44 9.11 6.99 -4.51
CA ASN A 44 9.48 5.72 -3.91
C ASN A 44 8.51 5.29 -2.78
N ALA A 45 7.23 5.60 -2.93
CA ALA A 45 6.21 5.22 -1.96
C ALA A 45 4.89 4.79 -2.63
N TYR A 46 4.15 3.95 -1.92
CA TYR A 46 2.77 3.57 -2.24
C TYR A 46 1.84 4.19 -1.20
N ARG A 47 0.81 4.91 -1.66
CA ARG A 47 -0.31 5.36 -0.82
C ARG A 47 -1.51 4.47 -1.11
N ILE A 48 -2.03 3.83 -0.07
CA ILE A 48 -3.25 3.02 -0.12
C ILE A 48 -4.34 3.78 0.62
N GLN A 49 -5.34 4.27 -0.11
CA GLN A 49 -6.49 4.94 0.50
C GLN A 49 -7.55 3.90 0.84
N LEU A 50 -8.02 3.91 2.08
CA LEU A 50 -9.09 3.06 2.57
C LEU A 50 -10.42 3.83 2.52
N MET A 51 -11.53 3.11 2.35
CA MET A 51 -12.87 3.72 2.31
C MET A 51 -13.29 4.42 3.61
N ASN A 52 -12.64 4.12 4.74
CA ASN A 52 -12.87 4.79 6.02
C ASN A 52 -12.12 6.14 6.17
N GLY A 53 -11.54 6.66 5.08
CA GLY A 53 -10.85 7.95 5.05
C GLY A 53 -9.37 7.91 5.46
N LEU A 54 -8.84 6.74 5.83
CA LEU A 54 -7.42 6.59 6.15
C LEU A 54 -6.57 6.37 4.90
N SER A 55 -5.36 6.92 4.90
CA SER A 55 -4.33 6.68 3.89
C SER A 55 -3.11 6.02 4.53
N LEU A 56 -2.80 4.81 4.10
CA LEU A 56 -1.61 4.08 4.54
C LEU A 56 -0.47 4.32 3.57
N ILE A 57 0.70 4.71 4.09
CA ILE A 57 1.90 4.97 3.29
C ILE A 57 2.91 3.86 3.52
N PHE A 58 3.37 3.26 2.43
CA PHE A 58 4.43 2.27 2.39
C PHE A 58 5.59 2.77 1.54
N ASP A 59 6.80 2.36 1.86
CA ASP A 59 7.96 2.65 1.02
C ASP A 59 7.99 1.78 -0.25
N ALA A 60 8.99 1.98 -1.12
CA ALA A 60 9.12 1.26 -2.38
C ALA A 60 9.27 -0.26 -2.23
N GLU A 61 9.66 -0.74 -1.04
CA GLU A 61 9.83 -2.15 -0.69
C GLU A 61 8.56 -2.74 -0.04
N GLY A 62 7.55 -1.92 0.21
CA GLY A 62 6.27 -2.34 0.81
C GLY A 62 6.31 -2.38 2.33
N ARG A 63 7.27 -1.70 2.97
CA ARG A 63 7.34 -1.55 4.43
C ARG A 63 6.47 -0.37 4.86
N TYR A 64 5.69 -0.54 5.92
CA TYR A 64 4.84 0.50 6.45
C TYR A 64 5.67 1.68 6.96
N VAL A 65 5.28 2.90 6.57
CA VAL A 65 5.95 4.15 6.97
C VAL A 65 5.08 4.91 7.96
N LYS A 66 3.84 5.23 7.56
CA LYS A 66 2.92 6.02 8.37
C LYS A 66 1.48 5.90 7.87
N THR A 67 0.56 6.38 8.69
CA THR A 67 -0.84 6.59 8.35
C THR A 67 -1.13 8.08 8.38
N ASP A 68 -1.94 8.54 7.44
CA ASP A 68 -2.40 9.90 7.26
C ASP A 68 -3.93 9.88 7.24
N LYS A 69 -4.58 10.80 7.95
CA LYS A 69 -6.05 10.92 7.96
C LYS A 69 -6.40 12.15 7.15
N LEU A 70 -7.16 11.95 6.06
CA LEU A 70 -7.77 13.06 5.36
C LEU A 70 -8.86 13.61 6.32
N LEU A 71 -8.60 14.77 6.90
CA LEU A 71 -9.56 15.52 7.71
C LEU A 71 -10.56 16.25 6.82
#